data_AF-A0A832X0I5-F1
#
_entry.id   AF-A0A832X0I5-F1
#
_cell.length_a   1.000
_cell.length_b   1.000
_cell.length_c   1.000
_cell.angle_alpha   90.00
_cell.angle_beta   90.00
_cell.angle_gamma   90.00
#
_symmetry.space_group_name_H-M   'P 1'
#
loop_
_entity.id
_entity.type
_entity.pdbx_description
1 polymer ?
#
loop_
_entity_poly.entity_id
_entity_poly.type
_entity_poly.pdbx_seq_one_letter_code
_entity_poly.pdbx_strand_id
1 'polypeptide(L)'
;MNENCYLLLELEFDPPVKDQAVIDQRIEEKAKFWSTNSNHFKKGAEYKTYLEMLPEIKKIMSDPVKRKGEADSACSIVYGPIDQDLKVLGTTGEIAENVIENYANTKKISLNVIKKRVSTLEIKIIQKVDFQITYDKYYKNKPKNAETFDGMKTYLKPFNKDDFYAFLNPGTMQNMDKLPCDKLKQLAQEKKKKEFYKNDTYSSAGKKVCEACELAFKDESSKTIYDDYLAWCKRRSILDNAKEIAKITGKKMSDEQGDIYIGKLTELLKDRTLAENIFISFCKIEKIEYNPDLYNPGKKEDKARKKAEEEARKKVGEEARKKAEEEARKKVEEEARKK
;
A
#
# COMPACT_ATOMS: atom_id res chain seq x y z
N MET A 1 -31.45 -31.30 -15.38
CA MET A 1 -30.11 -31.21 -14.76
C MET A 1 -30.15 -32.09 -13.53
N ASN A 2 -29.17 -32.98 -13.33
CA ASN A 2 -29.05 -33.64 -12.03
C ASN A 2 -28.49 -32.60 -11.06
N GLU A 3 -29.33 -32.12 -10.15
CA GLU A 3 -28.89 -31.20 -9.10
C GLU A 3 -27.97 -31.92 -8.11
N ASN A 4 -26.95 -31.22 -7.63
CA ASN A 4 -25.94 -31.80 -6.75
C ASN A 4 -26.54 -32.16 -5.39
N CYS A 5 -26.22 -33.36 -4.87
CA CYS A 5 -26.86 -33.89 -3.67
C CYS A 5 -26.60 -33.06 -2.41
N TYR A 6 -25.39 -32.48 -2.24
CA TYR A 6 -25.10 -31.62 -1.10
C TYR A 6 -25.94 -30.33 -1.14
N LEU A 7 -26.10 -29.75 -2.33
CA LEU A 7 -26.88 -28.53 -2.52
C LEU A 7 -28.38 -28.79 -2.33
N LEU A 8 -28.89 -29.89 -2.90
CA LEU A 8 -30.28 -30.34 -2.73
C LEU A 8 -30.65 -30.58 -1.27
N LEU A 9 -29.75 -31.26 -0.55
CA LEU A 9 -29.95 -31.61 0.85
C LEU A 9 -29.60 -30.46 1.81
N GLU A 10 -29.08 -29.34 1.28
CA GLU A 10 -28.59 -28.20 2.06
C GLU A 10 -27.57 -28.62 3.13
N LEU A 11 -26.69 -29.57 2.78
CA LEU A 11 -25.62 -30.05 3.64
C LEU A 11 -24.38 -29.17 3.48
N GLU A 12 -23.60 -29.02 4.56
CA GLU A 12 -22.29 -28.39 4.46
C GLU A 12 -21.38 -29.24 3.56
N PHE A 13 -20.75 -28.58 2.58
CA PHE A 13 -19.86 -29.19 1.60
C PHE A 13 -18.39 -28.74 1.76
N ASP A 14 -18.12 -27.72 2.59
CA ASP A 14 -16.77 -27.21 2.89
C ASP A 14 -16.66 -26.72 4.37
N PRO A 15 -16.26 -27.60 5.31
CA PRO A 15 -15.92 -29.01 5.10
C PRO A 15 -17.18 -29.86 4.85
N PRO A 16 -17.07 -30.97 4.10
CA PRO A 16 -18.23 -31.81 3.82
C PRO A 16 -18.67 -32.58 5.07
N VAL A 17 -19.99 -32.65 5.29
CA VAL A 17 -20.58 -33.58 6.27
C VAL A 17 -20.20 -35.02 5.90
N LYS A 18 -19.64 -35.76 6.87
CA LYS A 18 -19.18 -37.15 6.70
C LYS A 18 -19.98 -38.18 7.48
N ASP A 19 -20.72 -37.74 8.49
CA ASP A 19 -21.51 -38.62 9.37
C ASP A 19 -22.73 -39.15 8.60
N GLN A 20 -22.81 -40.47 8.47
CA GLN A 20 -23.87 -41.12 7.72
C GLN A 20 -25.24 -40.94 8.38
N ALA A 21 -25.32 -40.97 9.71
CA ALA A 21 -26.59 -40.82 10.41
C ALA A 21 -27.18 -39.41 10.20
N VAL A 22 -26.33 -38.38 10.22
CA VAL A 22 -26.72 -36.99 9.94
C VAL A 22 -27.23 -36.84 8.50
N ILE A 23 -26.56 -37.50 7.54
CA ILE A 23 -26.94 -37.48 6.13
C ILE A 23 -28.28 -38.18 5.91
N ASP A 24 -28.45 -39.38 6.48
CA ASP A 24 -29.68 -40.17 6.36
C ASP A 24 -30.87 -39.42 6.96
N GLN A 25 -30.68 -38.83 8.15
CA GLN A 25 -31.68 -37.97 8.78
C GLN A 25 -32.06 -36.80 7.86
N ARG A 26 -31.07 -36.10 7.29
CA ARG A 26 -31.34 -34.97 6.38
C ARG A 26 -32.09 -35.40 5.13
N ILE A 27 -31.77 -36.56 4.56
CA ILE A 27 -32.50 -37.12 3.41
C ILE A 27 -33.97 -37.36 3.77
N GLU A 28 -34.26 -37.92 4.94
CA GLU A 28 -35.64 -38.11 5.39
C GLU A 28 -36.39 -36.80 5.62
N GLU A 29 -35.74 -35.81 6.24
CA GLU A 29 -36.30 -34.47 6.45
C GLU A 29 -36.67 -33.82 5.12
N LYS A 30 -35.75 -33.84 4.14
CA LYS A 30 -35.98 -33.29 2.80
C LYS A 30 -37.04 -34.07 2.03
N ALA A 31 -37.05 -35.40 2.11
CA ALA A 31 -38.09 -36.22 1.49
C ALA A 31 -39.48 -35.89 2.03
N LYS A 32 -39.64 -35.78 3.36
CA LYS A 32 -40.91 -35.38 4.00
C LYS A 32 -41.34 -33.99 3.54
N PHE A 33 -40.41 -33.03 3.53
CA PHE A 33 -40.64 -31.67 3.07
C PHE A 33 -41.11 -31.64 1.60
N TRP A 34 -40.39 -32.29 0.69
CA TRP A 34 -40.73 -32.33 -0.74
C TRP A 34 -42.07 -33.01 -1.00
N SER A 35 -42.38 -34.11 -0.30
CA SER A 35 -43.67 -34.81 -0.40
C SER A 35 -44.82 -33.90 0.02
N THR A 36 -44.68 -33.24 1.17
CA THR A 36 -45.70 -32.35 1.73
C THR A 36 -45.96 -31.14 0.81
N ASN A 37 -44.90 -30.65 0.16
CA ASN A 37 -44.97 -29.46 -0.69
C ASN A 37 -45.09 -29.78 -2.19
N SER A 38 -45.33 -31.04 -2.57
CA SER A 38 -45.33 -31.49 -3.97
C SER A 38 -46.38 -30.79 -4.85
N ASN A 39 -47.43 -30.22 -4.25
CA ASN A 39 -48.46 -29.45 -4.95
C ASN A 39 -48.23 -27.93 -4.90
N HIS A 40 -47.08 -27.46 -4.42
CA HIS A 40 -46.76 -26.04 -4.36
C HIS A 40 -46.76 -25.42 -5.77
N PHE A 41 -47.51 -24.31 -5.95
CA PHE A 41 -47.76 -23.70 -7.25
C PHE A 41 -46.50 -23.46 -8.12
N LYS A 42 -45.42 -22.93 -7.51
CA LYS A 42 -44.15 -22.66 -8.24
C LYS A 42 -43.12 -23.79 -8.21
N LYS A 43 -43.02 -24.52 -7.10
CA LYS A 43 -41.91 -25.45 -6.79
C LYS A 43 -42.33 -26.93 -6.78
N GLY A 44 -43.61 -27.22 -6.95
CA GLY A 44 -44.14 -28.58 -6.84
C GLY A 44 -43.56 -29.55 -7.88
N ALA A 45 -43.33 -29.08 -9.11
CA ALA A 45 -42.69 -29.88 -10.16
C ALA A 45 -41.24 -30.24 -9.82
N GLU A 46 -40.48 -29.28 -9.28
CA GLU A 46 -39.11 -29.52 -8.79
C GLU A 46 -39.11 -30.55 -7.66
N TYR A 47 -39.97 -30.38 -6.65
CA TYR A 47 -40.06 -31.31 -5.53
C TYR A 47 -40.46 -32.73 -5.94
N LYS A 48 -41.37 -32.88 -6.91
CA LYS A 48 -41.70 -34.20 -7.48
C LYS A 48 -40.48 -34.84 -8.15
N THR A 49 -39.71 -34.06 -8.91
CA THR A 49 -38.45 -34.51 -9.51
C THR A 49 -37.45 -34.97 -8.43
N TYR A 50 -37.31 -34.21 -7.34
CA TYR A 50 -36.41 -34.59 -6.24
C TYR A 50 -36.85 -35.88 -5.53
N LEU A 51 -38.16 -36.10 -5.37
CA LEU A 51 -38.72 -37.34 -4.83
C LEU A 51 -38.41 -38.54 -5.74
N GLU A 52 -38.52 -38.39 -7.06
CA GLU A 52 -38.15 -39.42 -8.03
C GLU A 52 -36.64 -39.73 -7.99
N MET A 53 -35.81 -38.73 -7.72
CA MET A 53 -34.35 -38.88 -7.59
C MET A 53 -33.90 -39.49 -6.24
N LEU A 54 -34.76 -39.60 -5.23
CA LEU A 54 -34.40 -40.07 -3.88
C LEU A 54 -33.58 -41.39 -3.85
N PRO A 55 -33.90 -42.44 -4.64
CA PRO A 55 -33.11 -43.67 -4.63
C PRO A 55 -31.66 -43.43 -5.05
N GLU A 56 -31.42 -42.59 -6.07
CA GLU A 56 -30.07 -42.27 -6.53
C GLU A 56 -29.35 -41.35 -5.53
N ILE A 57 -30.04 -40.37 -4.95
CA ILE A 57 -29.49 -39.52 -3.87
C ILE A 57 -29.00 -40.39 -2.71
N LYS A 58 -29.80 -41.34 -2.23
CA LYS A 58 -29.42 -42.27 -1.16
C LYS A 58 -28.21 -43.12 -1.54
N LYS A 59 -28.15 -43.60 -2.78
CA LYS A 59 -27.05 -44.42 -3.30
C LYS A 59 -25.74 -43.62 -3.43
N ILE A 60 -25.79 -42.36 -3.83
CA ILE A 60 -24.61 -41.48 -3.90
C ILE A 60 -24.13 -41.14 -2.49
N MET A 61 -25.04 -40.74 -1.60
CA MET A 61 -24.71 -40.20 -0.28
C MET A 61 -24.32 -41.27 0.76
N SER A 62 -24.62 -42.54 0.50
CA SER A 62 -24.18 -43.69 1.33
C SER A 62 -22.81 -44.23 0.96
N ASP A 63 -22.28 -43.91 -0.22
CA ASP A 63 -20.95 -44.30 -0.67
C ASP A 63 -19.95 -43.16 -0.36
N PRO A 64 -18.97 -43.37 0.54
CA PRO A 64 -18.03 -42.31 0.91
C PRO A 64 -17.21 -41.73 -0.24
N VAL A 65 -16.89 -42.54 -1.26
CA VAL A 65 -16.10 -42.09 -2.43
C VAL A 65 -16.95 -41.23 -3.33
N LYS A 66 -18.16 -41.68 -3.66
CA LYS A 66 -19.10 -40.90 -4.50
C LYS A 66 -19.52 -39.62 -3.79
N ARG A 67 -19.83 -39.70 -2.51
CA ARG A 67 -20.17 -38.55 -1.67
C ARG A 67 -19.04 -37.52 -1.64
N LYS A 68 -17.78 -37.95 -1.53
CA LYS A 68 -16.64 -37.02 -1.62
C LYS A 68 -16.60 -36.31 -2.97
N GLY A 69 -16.74 -37.05 -4.07
CA GLY A 69 -16.81 -36.45 -5.42
C GLY A 69 -17.98 -35.47 -5.58
N GLU A 70 -19.12 -35.77 -4.96
CA GLU A 70 -20.29 -34.89 -4.94
C GLU A 70 -20.03 -33.60 -4.16
N ALA A 71 -19.33 -33.66 -3.01
CA ALA A 71 -18.91 -32.50 -2.26
C ALA A 71 -17.90 -31.63 -3.02
N ASP A 72 -16.94 -32.26 -3.71
CA ASP A 72 -15.95 -31.56 -4.55
C ASP A 72 -16.64 -30.87 -5.74
N SER A 73 -17.66 -31.51 -6.33
CA SER A 73 -18.52 -30.91 -7.35
C SER A 73 -19.35 -29.75 -6.78
N ALA A 74 -19.88 -29.86 -5.57
CA ALA A 74 -20.61 -28.78 -4.91
C ALA A 74 -19.72 -27.55 -4.69
N CYS A 75 -18.48 -27.77 -4.20
CA CYS A 75 -17.46 -26.73 -4.10
C CYS A 75 -17.23 -26.05 -5.45
N SER A 76 -17.09 -26.83 -6.53
CA SER A 76 -16.83 -26.31 -7.87
C SER A 76 -18.01 -25.50 -8.41
N ILE A 77 -19.24 -25.92 -8.15
CA ILE A 77 -20.47 -25.21 -8.56
C ILE A 77 -20.60 -23.88 -7.81
N VAL A 78 -20.40 -23.89 -6.48
CA VAL A 78 -20.61 -22.70 -5.64
C VAL A 78 -19.45 -21.72 -5.76
N TYR A 79 -18.21 -22.22 -5.70
CA TYR A 79 -17.01 -21.39 -5.71
C TYR A 79 -16.46 -21.10 -7.10
N GLY A 80 -16.79 -21.89 -8.13
CA GLY A 80 -16.28 -21.69 -9.49
C GLY A 80 -16.50 -20.27 -10.05
N PRO A 81 -17.73 -19.73 -10.01
CA PRO A 81 -17.99 -18.35 -10.46
C PRO A 81 -17.28 -17.30 -9.60
N ILE A 82 -17.18 -17.54 -8.28
CA ILE A 82 -16.48 -16.64 -7.35
C ILE A 82 -14.99 -16.61 -7.69
N ASP A 83 -14.38 -17.77 -7.88
CA ASP A 83 -12.97 -17.90 -8.19
C ASP A 83 -12.62 -17.28 -9.53
N GLN A 84 -13.50 -17.38 -10.53
CA GLN A 84 -13.34 -16.70 -11.82
C GLN A 84 -13.33 -15.18 -11.64
N ASP A 85 -14.33 -14.63 -10.93
CA ASP A 85 -14.39 -13.20 -10.64
C ASP A 85 -13.15 -12.73 -9.87
N LEU A 86 -12.72 -13.49 -8.84
CA LEU A 86 -11.54 -13.17 -8.03
C LEU A 86 -10.25 -13.21 -8.85
N LYS A 87 -10.09 -14.17 -9.77
CA LYS A 87 -8.94 -14.20 -10.69
C LYS A 87 -8.89 -12.96 -11.58
N VAL A 88 -10.03 -12.48 -12.05
CA VAL A 88 -10.12 -11.23 -12.83
C VAL A 88 -9.74 -10.03 -11.96
N LEU A 89 -10.34 -9.91 -10.78
CA LEU A 89 -10.05 -8.81 -9.85
C LEU A 89 -8.59 -8.79 -9.38
N GLY A 90 -7.98 -9.97 -9.23
CA GLY A 90 -6.59 -10.16 -8.81
C GLY A 90 -5.65 -10.51 -9.94
N THR A 91 -5.88 -10.01 -11.16
CA THR A 91 -5.05 -10.34 -12.34
C THR A 91 -3.55 -10.09 -12.11
N THR A 92 -3.21 -9.13 -11.23
CA THR A 92 -1.82 -8.81 -10.86
C THR A 92 -1.25 -9.67 -9.72
N GLY A 93 -2.01 -10.66 -9.23
CA GLY A 93 -1.65 -11.49 -8.07
C GLY A 93 -1.98 -10.87 -6.71
N GLU A 94 -2.56 -9.68 -6.68
CA GLU A 94 -2.93 -8.97 -5.46
C GLU A 94 -4.34 -8.36 -5.58
N ILE A 95 -5.11 -8.32 -4.48
CA ILE A 95 -6.42 -7.66 -4.41
C ILE A 95 -6.50 -6.81 -3.14
N ALA A 96 -6.97 -5.58 -3.27
CA ALA A 96 -7.19 -4.70 -2.12
C ALA A 96 -8.39 -5.15 -1.27
N GLU A 97 -8.26 -5.08 0.05
CA GLU A 97 -9.27 -5.57 1.00
C GLU A 97 -10.63 -4.87 0.83
N ASN A 98 -10.64 -3.58 0.48
CA ASN A 98 -11.87 -2.86 0.17
C ASN A 98 -12.59 -3.43 -1.08
N VAL A 99 -11.86 -3.93 -2.07
CA VAL A 99 -12.44 -4.59 -3.25
C VAL A 99 -13.06 -5.92 -2.84
N ILE A 100 -12.42 -6.66 -1.93
CA ILE A 100 -12.97 -7.91 -1.36
C ILE A 100 -14.25 -7.63 -0.58
N GLU A 101 -14.25 -6.60 0.28
CA GLU A 101 -15.43 -6.15 1.03
C GLU A 101 -16.58 -5.76 0.08
N ASN A 102 -16.28 -4.98 -0.96
CA ASN A 102 -17.26 -4.57 -1.95
C ASN A 102 -17.82 -5.78 -2.71
N TYR A 103 -16.96 -6.69 -3.16
CA TYR A 103 -17.39 -7.91 -3.86
C TYR A 103 -18.32 -8.77 -2.99
N ALA A 104 -17.94 -8.99 -1.72
CA ALA A 104 -18.75 -9.72 -0.75
C ALA A 104 -20.14 -9.09 -0.57
N ASN A 105 -20.19 -7.76 -0.41
CA ASN A 105 -21.44 -7.02 -0.26
C ASN A 105 -22.31 -7.06 -1.53
N THR A 106 -21.71 -6.86 -2.70
CA THR A 106 -22.42 -6.86 -3.99
C THR A 106 -23.01 -8.23 -4.32
N LYS A 107 -22.24 -9.30 -4.08
CA LYS A 107 -22.68 -10.68 -4.35
C LYS A 107 -23.49 -11.29 -3.19
N LYS A 108 -23.60 -10.58 -2.05
CA LYS A 108 -24.24 -11.04 -0.81
C LYS A 108 -23.65 -12.35 -0.29
N ILE A 109 -22.33 -12.47 -0.36
CA ILE A 109 -21.56 -13.62 0.12
C ILE A 109 -20.81 -13.21 1.38
N SER A 110 -20.67 -14.13 2.34
CA SER A 110 -19.88 -13.87 3.55
C SER A 110 -18.44 -13.46 3.22
N LEU A 111 -17.96 -12.38 3.84
CA LEU A 111 -16.59 -11.89 3.67
C LEU A 111 -15.54 -12.96 4.00
N ASN A 112 -15.82 -13.79 5.00
CA ASN A 112 -14.90 -14.88 5.39
C ASN A 112 -14.77 -15.93 4.29
N VAL A 113 -15.86 -16.25 3.58
CA VAL A 113 -15.84 -17.18 2.45
C VAL A 113 -14.96 -16.61 1.34
N ILE A 114 -15.15 -15.34 0.98
CA ILE A 114 -14.33 -14.68 -0.05
C ILE A 114 -12.85 -14.67 0.36
N LYS A 115 -12.52 -14.29 1.60
CA LYS A 115 -11.13 -14.29 2.10
C LYS A 115 -10.48 -15.69 2.03
N LYS A 116 -11.24 -16.75 2.35
CA LYS A 116 -10.77 -18.14 2.21
C LYS A 116 -10.52 -18.50 0.74
N ARG A 117 -11.41 -18.10 -0.18
CA ARG A 117 -11.22 -18.32 -1.63
C ARG A 117 -10.01 -17.58 -2.18
N VAL A 118 -9.84 -16.30 -1.84
CA VAL A 118 -8.66 -15.50 -2.22
C VAL A 118 -7.37 -16.19 -1.76
N SER A 119 -7.34 -16.70 -0.53
CA SER A 119 -6.19 -17.44 0.01
C SER A 119 -5.95 -18.76 -0.73
N THR A 120 -7.02 -19.48 -1.09
CA THR A 120 -6.95 -20.75 -1.85
C THR A 120 -6.41 -20.53 -3.27
N LEU A 121 -6.65 -19.36 -3.84
CA LEU A 121 -6.14 -18.95 -5.16
C LEU A 121 -4.72 -18.36 -5.11
N GLU A 122 -4.08 -18.34 -3.93
CA GLU A 122 -2.75 -17.76 -3.70
C GLU A 122 -2.67 -16.26 -4.07
N ILE A 123 -3.80 -15.56 -4.04
CA ILE A 123 -3.87 -14.13 -4.29
C ILE A 123 -3.62 -13.37 -2.98
N LYS A 124 -2.70 -12.40 -3.01
CA LYS A 124 -2.35 -11.62 -1.82
C LYS A 124 -3.38 -10.54 -1.53
N ILE A 125 -3.83 -10.44 -0.28
CA ILE A 125 -4.71 -9.36 0.16
C ILE A 125 -3.87 -8.14 0.55
N ILE A 126 -4.09 -7.02 -0.14
CA ILE A 126 -3.54 -5.72 0.25
C ILE A 126 -4.48 -5.14 1.29
N GLN A 127 -4.01 -5.01 2.53
CA GLN A 127 -4.84 -4.47 3.60
C GLN A 127 -5.29 -3.04 3.30
N LYS A 128 -6.50 -2.73 3.77
CA LYS A 128 -7.02 -1.38 3.69
C LYS A 128 -6.12 -0.43 4.49
N VAL A 129 -5.70 0.66 3.86
CA VAL A 129 -5.01 1.74 4.57
C VAL A 129 -6.02 2.47 5.42
N ASP A 130 -5.88 2.36 6.74
CA ASP A 130 -6.59 3.23 7.66
C ASP A 130 -5.90 4.61 7.66
N PHE A 131 -6.58 5.59 7.10
CA PHE A 131 -6.05 6.95 6.95
C PHE A 131 -5.80 7.62 8.31
N GLN A 132 -6.63 7.34 9.31
CA GLN A 132 -6.48 7.94 10.64
C GLN A 132 -5.28 7.34 11.37
N ILE A 133 -5.15 6.01 11.38
CA ILE A 133 -4.00 5.32 11.99
C ILE A 133 -2.70 5.75 11.31
N THR A 134 -2.70 5.85 9.98
CA THR A 134 -1.52 6.27 9.22
C THR A 134 -1.16 7.73 9.52
N TYR A 135 -2.14 8.64 9.52
CA TYR A 135 -1.94 10.04 9.90
C TYR A 135 -1.41 10.18 11.32
N ASP A 136 -2.01 9.48 12.27
CA ASP A 136 -1.62 9.54 13.67
C ASP A 136 -0.19 9.03 13.86
N LYS A 137 0.14 7.87 13.30
CA LYS A 137 1.48 7.28 13.39
C LYS A 137 2.56 8.13 12.73
N TYR A 138 2.31 8.64 11.52
CA TYR A 138 3.38 9.22 10.71
C TYR A 138 3.47 10.75 10.78
N TYR A 139 2.42 11.45 11.24
CA TYR A 139 2.41 12.92 11.31
C TYR A 139 2.07 13.45 12.71
N LYS A 140 0.94 13.02 13.30
CA LYS A 140 0.42 13.64 14.55
C LYS A 140 1.21 13.25 15.78
N ASN A 141 1.44 11.95 15.99
CA ASN A 141 2.03 11.44 17.22
C ASN A 141 3.52 11.74 17.22
N LYS A 142 3.96 12.37 18.32
CA LYS A 142 5.37 12.65 18.54
C LYS A 142 6.10 11.38 19.00
N PRO A 143 7.35 11.17 18.57
CA PRO A 143 8.18 10.11 19.10
C PRO A 143 8.57 10.40 20.55
N LYS A 144 9.15 9.39 21.21
CA LYS A 144 9.61 9.50 22.60
C LYS A 144 10.61 10.65 22.75
N ASN A 145 10.52 11.38 23.87
CA ASN A 145 11.38 12.52 24.20
C ASN A 145 11.35 13.72 23.22
N ALA A 146 10.39 13.76 22.28
CA ALA A 146 10.31 14.84 21.29
C ALA A 146 10.23 16.24 21.91
N GLU A 147 9.52 16.42 23.03
CA GLU A 147 9.41 17.71 23.71
C GLU A 147 10.76 18.17 24.30
N THR A 148 11.52 17.23 24.86
CA THR A 148 12.87 17.50 25.36
C THR A 148 13.78 17.95 24.21
N PHE A 149 13.74 17.26 23.07
CA PHE A 149 14.55 17.62 21.90
C PHE A 149 14.08 18.94 21.26
N ASP A 150 12.78 19.19 21.19
CA ASP A 150 12.23 20.47 20.73
C ASP A 150 12.73 21.62 21.61
N GLY A 151 12.77 21.43 22.93
CA GLY A 151 13.34 22.41 23.87
C GLY A 151 14.82 22.72 23.62
N MET A 152 15.58 21.79 23.04
CA MET A 152 16.99 22.01 22.72
C MET A 152 17.22 22.87 21.48
N LYS A 153 16.22 23.05 20.60
CA LYS A 153 16.33 23.93 19.42
C LYS A 153 16.65 25.38 19.82
N THR A 154 16.09 25.86 20.93
CA THR A 154 16.39 27.20 21.46
C THR A 154 17.86 27.36 21.81
N TYR A 155 18.51 26.32 22.34
CA TYR A 155 19.93 26.33 22.67
C TYR A 155 20.83 26.06 21.48
N LEU A 156 20.33 25.43 20.41
CA LEU A 156 21.06 25.23 19.15
C LEU A 156 21.13 26.51 18.28
N LYS A 157 20.12 27.38 18.38
CA LYS A 157 19.98 28.59 17.56
C LYS A 157 21.22 29.53 17.55
N PRO A 158 21.90 29.83 18.66
CA PRO A 158 23.10 30.67 18.66
C PRO A 158 24.27 30.10 17.83
N PHE A 159 24.24 28.81 17.55
CA PHE A 159 25.27 28.11 16.77
C PHE A 159 24.90 27.98 15.28
N ASN A 160 23.71 28.43 14.89
CA ASN A 160 23.14 28.22 13.56
C ASN A 160 23.13 26.74 13.14
N LYS A 161 22.66 25.88 14.05
CA LYS A 161 22.58 24.42 13.87
C LYS A 161 21.15 23.96 14.11
N ASP A 162 20.73 22.97 13.33
CA ASP A 162 19.37 22.44 13.37
C ASP A 162 19.22 21.19 14.25
N ASP A 163 20.32 20.44 14.42
CA ASP A 163 20.34 19.18 15.16
C ASP A 163 21.70 18.92 15.85
N PHE A 164 21.76 17.87 16.68
CA PHE A 164 22.94 17.49 17.45
C PHE A 164 24.07 17.00 16.56
N TYR A 165 23.79 16.31 15.47
CA TYR A 165 24.82 15.88 14.53
C TYR A 165 25.51 17.07 13.87
N ALA A 166 24.73 18.05 13.41
CA ALA A 166 25.22 19.30 12.83
C ALA A 166 26.00 20.15 13.84
N PHE A 167 25.59 20.12 15.12
CA PHE A 167 26.28 20.79 16.22
C PHE A 167 27.61 20.14 16.57
N LEU A 168 27.67 18.81 16.62
CA LEU A 168 28.90 18.07 16.91
C LEU A 168 29.87 18.05 15.71
N ASN A 169 29.37 18.23 14.49
CA ASN A 169 30.20 18.18 13.29
C ASN A 169 31.18 19.36 13.25
N PRO A 170 32.51 19.12 13.21
CA PRO A 170 33.51 20.17 13.04
C PRO A 170 33.55 20.77 11.63
N GLY A 171 32.69 20.32 10.71
CA GLY A 171 32.60 20.79 9.32
C GLY A 171 33.36 19.91 8.32
N THR A 172 34.06 18.88 8.78
CA THR A 172 34.90 18.00 7.95
C THR A 172 34.39 16.56 7.86
N MET A 173 33.41 16.19 8.68
CA MET A 173 32.92 14.81 8.77
C MET A 173 31.61 14.63 8.01
N GLN A 174 31.55 13.59 7.17
CA GLN A 174 30.31 13.12 6.54
C GLN A 174 29.70 11.98 7.36
N ASN A 175 28.38 11.80 7.25
CA ASN A 175 27.63 10.71 7.89
C ASN A 175 27.81 10.63 9.42
N MET A 176 27.66 11.78 10.10
CA MET A 176 27.73 11.86 11.57
C MET A 176 26.75 10.90 12.26
N ASP A 177 25.59 10.67 11.65
CA ASP A 177 24.55 9.73 12.06
C ASP A 177 25.02 8.26 12.08
N LYS A 178 26.06 7.92 11.31
CA LYS A 178 26.61 6.57 11.26
C LYS A 178 27.72 6.32 12.27
N LEU A 179 28.14 7.36 13.01
CA LEU A 179 29.18 7.19 14.02
C LEU A 179 28.66 6.37 15.23
N PRO A 180 29.53 5.56 15.86
CA PRO A 180 29.20 4.89 17.11
C PRO A 180 28.86 5.89 18.22
N CYS A 181 27.96 5.48 19.13
CA CYS A 181 27.54 6.29 20.28
C CYS A 181 28.74 6.83 21.08
N ASP A 182 29.73 5.99 21.39
CA ASP A 182 30.92 6.39 22.15
C ASP A 182 31.70 7.53 21.47
N LYS A 183 31.76 7.52 20.14
CA LYS A 183 32.45 8.58 19.40
C LYS A 183 31.68 9.88 19.46
N LEU A 184 30.36 9.85 19.31
CA LEU A 184 29.50 11.02 19.41
C LEU A 184 29.54 11.64 20.81
N LYS A 185 29.53 10.80 21.85
CA LYS A 185 29.71 11.24 23.24
C LYS A 185 31.06 11.90 23.46
N GLN A 186 32.15 11.29 22.95
CA GLN A 186 33.48 11.87 23.05
C GLN A 186 33.53 13.25 22.39
N LEU A 187 32.95 13.42 21.20
CA LEU A 187 32.86 14.70 20.51
C LEU A 187 32.12 15.74 21.36
N ALA A 188 30.99 15.37 21.96
CA ALA A 188 30.23 16.27 22.83
C ALA A 188 31.04 16.73 24.05
N GLN A 189 31.75 15.81 24.70
CA GLN A 189 32.59 16.08 25.88
C GLN A 189 33.79 16.95 25.54
N GLU A 190 34.47 16.67 24.43
CA GLU A 190 35.58 17.48 23.96
C GLU A 190 35.13 18.89 23.58
N LYS A 191 34.01 19.01 22.85
CA LYS A 191 33.43 20.30 22.47
C LYS A 191 33.04 21.13 23.70
N LYS A 192 32.42 20.50 24.70
CA LYS A 192 32.09 21.12 25.99
C LYS A 192 33.31 21.73 26.68
N LYS A 193 34.41 20.98 26.75
CA LYS A 193 35.65 21.41 27.41
C LYS A 193 36.41 22.48 26.63
N LYS A 194 36.51 22.32 25.30
CA LYS A 194 37.34 23.17 24.43
C LYS A 194 36.66 24.47 24.03
N GLU A 195 35.38 24.41 23.67
CA GLU A 195 34.66 25.56 23.08
C GLU A 195 33.79 26.30 24.10
N PHE A 196 33.31 25.60 25.13
CA PHE A 196 32.32 26.15 26.08
C PHE A 196 32.82 26.16 27.52
N TYR A 197 34.02 26.69 27.77
CA TYR A 197 34.60 26.78 29.13
C TYR A 197 34.20 28.04 29.89
N LYS A 198 33.74 29.09 29.21
CA LYS A 198 33.44 30.40 29.83
C LYS A 198 32.12 30.41 30.62
N ASN A 199 31.96 31.45 31.44
CA ASN A 199 30.75 31.73 32.22
C ASN A 199 29.91 32.83 31.54
N ASP A 200 29.60 32.63 30.27
CA ASP A 200 28.72 33.51 29.48
C ASP A 200 27.50 32.73 28.96
N THR A 201 26.51 33.46 28.44
CA THR A 201 25.26 32.88 27.93
C THR A 201 25.51 31.93 26.76
N TYR A 202 26.49 32.23 25.91
CA TYR A 202 26.86 31.42 24.74
C TYR A 202 27.41 30.05 25.15
N SER A 203 28.38 30.03 26.05
CA SER A 203 28.98 28.82 26.62
C SER A 203 27.97 28.06 27.47
N SER A 204 27.08 28.76 28.17
CA SER A 204 25.99 28.12 28.93
C SER A 204 25.02 27.36 28.02
N ALA A 205 24.65 27.94 26.87
CA ALA A 205 23.85 27.24 25.86
C ALA A 205 24.62 26.04 25.27
N GLY A 206 25.89 26.22 24.93
CA GLY A 206 26.74 25.16 24.38
C GLY A 206 26.90 23.97 25.34
N LYS A 207 27.14 24.24 26.63
CA LYS A 207 27.19 23.21 27.69
C LYS A 207 25.90 22.38 27.75
N LYS A 208 24.74 23.04 27.70
CA LYS A 208 23.43 22.37 27.69
C LYS A 208 23.23 21.48 26.47
N VAL A 209 23.60 21.95 25.28
CA VAL A 209 23.52 21.14 24.06
C VAL A 209 24.47 19.94 24.14
N CYS A 210 25.71 20.13 24.63
CA CYS A 210 26.65 19.02 24.86
C CYS A 210 26.08 17.97 25.82
N GLU A 211 25.49 18.38 26.94
CA GLU A 211 24.85 17.47 27.90
C GLU A 211 23.68 16.71 27.28
N ALA A 212 22.85 17.39 26.48
CA ALA A 212 21.78 16.74 25.72
C ALA A 212 22.30 15.74 24.69
N CYS A 213 23.42 16.05 24.02
CA CYS A 213 24.10 15.11 23.10
C CYS A 213 24.61 13.87 23.86
N GLU A 214 25.23 14.03 25.02
CA GLU A 214 25.72 12.91 25.83
C GLU A 214 24.59 11.96 26.27
N LEU A 215 23.40 12.50 26.53
CA LEU A 215 22.20 11.73 26.83
C LEU A 215 21.60 11.06 25.59
N ALA A 216 21.46 11.81 24.49
CA ALA A 216 20.93 11.30 23.24
C ALA A 216 21.80 10.18 22.65
N PHE A 217 23.11 10.25 22.83
CA PHE A 217 24.06 9.25 22.35
C PHE A 217 24.56 8.34 23.46
N LYS A 218 23.81 8.18 24.55
CA LYS A 218 24.23 7.36 25.69
C LYS A 218 24.53 5.92 25.30
N ASP A 219 23.64 5.36 24.50
CA ASP A 219 23.61 3.99 23.98
C ASP A 219 22.77 3.96 22.69
N GLU A 220 22.80 2.83 21.97
CA GLU A 220 22.09 2.69 20.69
C GLU A 220 20.57 2.89 20.80
N SER A 221 19.97 2.54 21.95
CA SER A 221 18.54 2.74 22.19
C SER A 221 18.20 4.24 22.27
N SER A 222 18.99 5.00 23.04
CA SER A 222 18.84 6.45 23.18
C SER A 222 19.10 7.16 21.86
N LYS A 223 20.10 6.70 21.09
CA LYS A 223 20.41 7.24 19.77
C LYS A 223 19.27 6.99 18.79
N THR A 224 18.70 5.77 18.78
CA THR A 224 17.55 5.43 17.94
C THR A 224 16.35 6.34 18.25
N ILE A 225 16.07 6.62 19.52
CA ILE A 225 15.00 7.55 19.92
C ILE A 225 15.23 8.96 19.33
N TYR A 226 16.48 9.42 19.29
CA TYR A 226 16.83 10.71 18.70
C TYR A 226 16.74 10.70 17.17
N ASP A 227 17.20 9.63 16.52
CA ASP A 227 17.13 9.46 15.06
C ASP A 227 15.67 9.38 14.58
N ASP A 228 14.81 8.67 15.32
CA ASP A 228 13.37 8.62 15.09
C ASP A 228 12.73 10.02 15.21
N TYR A 229 13.18 10.82 16.19
CA TYR A 229 12.76 12.21 16.32
C TYR A 229 13.18 13.08 15.12
N LEU A 230 14.42 12.95 14.63
CA LEU A 230 14.87 13.68 13.44
C LEU A 230 14.11 13.23 12.19
N ALA A 231 13.88 11.93 12.02
CA ALA A 231 13.09 11.40 10.91
C ALA A 231 11.64 11.93 10.96
N TRP A 232 11.03 11.99 12.15
CA TRP A 232 9.72 12.60 12.37
C TRP A 232 9.71 14.09 12.02
N CYS A 233 10.70 14.88 12.47
CA CYS A 233 10.80 16.31 12.13
C CYS A 233 10.86 16.54 10.62
N LYS A 234 11.72 15.79 9.91
CA LYS A 234 11.87 15.90 8.45
C LYS A 234 10.56 15.56 7.73
N ARG A 235 9.93 14.44 8.12
CA ARG A 235 8.65 14.01 7.54
C ARG A 235 7.55 15.03 7.77
N ARG A 236 7.44 15.53 9.00
CA ARG A 236 6.48 16.57 9.38
C ARG A 236 6.68 17.85 8.59
N SER A 237 7.93 18.31 8.43
CA SER A 237 8.23 19.49 7.62
C SER A 237 7.79 19.34 6.15
N ILE A 238 8.00 18.16 5.55
CA ILE A 238 7.53 17.88 4.18
C ILE A 238 6.00 18.01 4.09
N LEU A 239 5.28 17.44 5.05
CA LEU A 239 3.81 17.45 5.08
C LEU A 239 3.24 18.83 5.43
N ASP A 240 3.87 19.56 6.36
CA ASP A 240 3.50 20.93 6.71
C ASP A 240 3.65 21.86 5.49
N ASN A 241 4.75 21.74 4.74
CA ASN A 241 4.94 22.46 3.47
C ASN A 241 3.84 22.13 2.45
N ALA A 242 3.46 20.85 2.33
CA ALA A 242 2.37 20.44 1.45
C ALA A 242 1.04 21.08 1.86
N LYS A 243 0.75 21.13 3.16
CA LYS A 243 -0.43 21.78 3.72
C LYS A 243 -0.42 23.29 3.49
N GLU A 244 0.72 23.94 3.56
CA GLU A 244 0.86 25.37 3.25
C GLU A 244 0.59 25.66 1.78
N ILE A 245 1.19 24.90 0.86
CA ILE A 245 0.91 25.03 -0.57
C ILE A 245 -0.57 24.76 -0.86
N ALA A 246 -1.16 23.73 -0.24
CA ALA A 246 -2.59 23.44 -0.38
C ALA A 246 -3.46 24.61 0.08
N LYS A 247 -3.11 25.31 1.16
CA LYS A 247 -3.87 26.50 1.61
C LYS A 247 -3.87 27.60 0.54
N ILE A 248 -2.73 27.81 -0.13
CA ILE A 248 -2.60 28.82 -1.20
C ILE A 248 -3.46 28.46 -2.41
N THR A 249 -3.57 27.17 -2.73
CA THR A 249 -4.32 26.65 -3.89
C THR A 249 -5.79 26.33 -3.59
N GLY A 250 -6.36 26.82 -2.49
CA GLY A 250 -7.77 26.58 -2.14
C GLY A 250 -8.06 25.15 -1.68
N LYS A 251 -7.12 24.55 -0.94
CA LYS A 251 -7.10 23.16 -0.46
C LYS A 251 -7.08 22.11 -1.57
N LYS A 252 -6.42 22.40 -2.69
CA LYS A 252 -6.30 21.47 -3.81
C LYS A 252 -4.84 21.12 -4.07
N MET A 253 -4.59 19.86 -4.41
CA MET A 253 -3.25 19.40 -4.78
C MET A 253 -3.32 18.67 -6.12
N SER A 254 -2.51 19.08 -7.10
CA SER A 254 -2.37 18.35 -8.36
C SER A 254 -1.53 17.09 -8.17
N ASP A 255 -1.59 16.19 -9.15
CA ASP A 255 -0.76 14.97 -9.16
C ASP A 255 0.73 15.29 -9.17
N GLU A 256 1.16 16.26 -9.98
CA GLU A 256 2.56 16.67 -10.05
C GLU A 256 3.06 17.24 -8.73
N GLN A 257 2.22 18.03 -8.05
CA GLN A 257 2.54 18.57 -6.73
C GLN A 257 2.60 17.46 -5.68
N GLY A 258 1.63 16.54 -5.70
CA GLY A 258 1.62 15.35 -4.84
C GLY A 258 2.87 14.50 -5.03
N ASP A 259 3.26 14.24 -6.28
CA ASP A 259 4.43 13.44 -6.64
C ASP A 259 5.75 14.02 -6.10
N ILE A 260 5.87 15.34 -6.02
CA ILE A 260 7.02 16.01 -5.40
C ILE A 260 7.11 15.64 -3.92
N TYR A 261 6.00 15.75 -3.17
CA TYR A 261 5.98 15.44 -1.75
C TYR A 261 6.17 13.94 -1.49
N ILE A 262 5.50 13.10 -2.27
CA ILE A 262 5.68 11.64 -2.18
C ILE A 262 7.13 11.27 -2.52
N GLY A 263 7.75 11.92 -3.50
CA GLY A 263 9.17 11.74 -3.84
C GLY A 263 10.09 12.04 -2.64
N LYS A 264 9.92 13.20 -2.01
CA LYS A 264 10.66 13.57 -0.79
C LYS A 264 10.44 12.58 0.36
N LEU A 265 9.20 12.12 0.55
CA LEU A 265 8.87 11.10 1.55
C LEU A 265 9.50 9.73 1.21
N THR A 266 9.56 9.38 -0.07
CA THR A 266 10.19 8.14 -0.56
C THR A 266 11.68 8.15 -0.29
N GLU A 267 12.36 9.28 -0.51
CA GLU A 267 13.78 9.42 -0.19
C GLU A 267 14.07 9.23 1.30
N LEU A 268 13.16 9.68 2.17
CA LEU A 268 13.28 9.54 3.62
C LEU A 268 12.97 8.11 4.10
N LEU A 269 11.89 7.51 3.60
CA LEU A 269 11.36 6.22 4.06
C LEU A 269 11.97 5.01 3.35
N LYS A 270 12.57 5.23 2.17
CA LYS A 270 13.03 4.19 1.24
C LYS A 270 11.91 3.24 0.81
N ASP A 271 10.66 3.69 0.88
CA ASP A 271 9.47 2.94 0.52
C ASP A 271 8.46 3.89 -0.15
N ARG A 272 8.25 3.68 -1.46
CA ARG A 272 7.36 4.53 -2.27
C ARG A 272 5.89 4.28 -1.93
N THR A 273 5.49 3.03 -1.72
CA THR A 273 4.10 2.67 -1.40
C THR A 273 3.71 3.22 -0.03
N LEU A 274 4.60 3.12 0.96
CA LEU A 274 4.37 3.73 2.26
C LEU A 274 4.31 5.26 2.17
N ALA A 275 5.19 5.89 1.39
CA ALA A 275 5.18 7.33 1.16
C ALA A 275 3.85 7.81 0.52
N GLU A 276 3.36 7.09 -0.49
CA GLU A 276 2.06 7.35 -1.14
C GLU A 276 0.93 7.26 -0.12
N ASN A 277 0.88 6.17 0.66
CA ASN A 277 -0.14 5.95 1.68
C ASN A 277 -0.11 7.04 2.76
N ILE A 278 1.06 7.46 3.23
CA ILE A 278 1.20 8.54 4.20
C ILE A 278 0.67 9.85 3.64
N PHE A 279 1.05 10.21 2.40
CA PHE A 279 0.63 11.45 1.79
C PHE A 279 -0.88 11.49 1.53
N ILE A 280 -1.45 10.40 0.98
CA ILE A 280 -2.89 10.27 0.76
C ILE A 280 -3.66 10.36 2.08
N SER A 281 -3.19 9.66 3.12
CA SER A 281 -3.79 9.73 4.46
C SER A 281 -3.77 11.16 5.00
N PHE A 282 -2.63 11.84 4.83
CA PHE A 282 -2.47 13.23 5.23
C PHE A 282 -3.46 14.16 4.52
N CYS A 283 -3.54 14.10 3.19
CA CYS A 283 -4.48 14.90 2.42
C CYS A 283 -5.93 14.64 2.83
N LYS A 284 -6.32 13.37 3.02
CA LYS A 284 -7.68 13.00 3.43
C LYS A 284 -8.06 13.58 4.80
N ILE A 285 -7.19 13.45 5.81
CA ILE A 285 -7.46 13.96 7.16
C ILE A 285 -7.41 15.50 7.21
N GLU A 286 -6.48 16.12 6.49
CA GLU A 286 -6.36 17.59 6.39
C GLU A 286 -7.39 18.23 5.45
N LYS A 287 -8.25 17.42 4.81
CA LYS A 287 -9.28 17.84 3.85
C LYS A 287 -8.68 18.62 2.67
N ILE A 288 -7.54 18.14 2.17
CA ILE A 288 -6.92 18.58 0.93
C ILE A 288 -7.47 17.70 -0.19
N GLU A 289 -8.10 18.32 -1.18
CA GLU A 289 -8.59 17.66 -2.40
C GLU A 289 -7.38 17.16 -3.20
N TYR A 290 -7.10 15.87 -3.07
CA TYR A 290 -6.05 15.15 -3.76
C TYR A 290 -6.59 13.78 -4.17
N ASN A 291 -6.74 13.57 -5.48
CA ASN A 291 -7.26 12.34 -6.06
C ASN A 291 -6.17 11.68 -6.90
N PRO A 292 -5.42 10.72 -6.34
CA PRO A 292 -4.37 10.02 -7.08
C PRO A 292 -4.93 9.05 -8.15
N ASP A 293 -6.25 9.01 -8.38
CA ASP A 293 -6.95 8.07 -9.26
C ASP A 293 -6.62 8.22 -10.77
N LEU A 294 -5.57 8.96 -11.12
CA LEU A 294 -4.89 8.88 -12.42
C LEU A 294 -3.67 7.95 -12.40
N TYR A 295 -3.35 7.31 -11.27
CA TYR A 295 -2.23 6.39 -11.08
C TYR A 295 -2.61 4.93 -11.41
N ASN A 296 -2.73 4.67 -12.71
CA ASN A 296 -2.58 3.32 -13.27
C ASN A 296 -1.07 3.10 -13.51
N PRO A 297 -0.42 2.03 -13.00
CA PRO A 297 0.99 1.74 -13.26
C PRO A 297 1.39 1.82 -14.74
N GLY A 298 0.46 1.50 -15.67
CA GLY A 298 0.68 1.60 -17.11
C GLY A 298 0.88 3.02 -17.67
N LYS A 299 0.48 4.09 -16.97
CA LYS A 299 0.69 5.47 -17.46
C LYS A 299 2.12 5.97 -17.30
N LYS A 300 2.94 5.38 -16.41
CA LYS A 300 4.38 5.68 -16.36
C LYS A 300 5.10 5.12 -17.59
N GLU A 301 4.73 3.91 -18.01
CA GLU A 301 5.18 3.32 -19.26
C GLU A 301 4.68 4.10 -20.47
N ASP A 302 3.41 4.54 -20.48
CA ASP A 302 2.90 5.38 -21.58
C ASP A 302 3.49 6.79 -21.61
N LYS A 303 3.72 7.45 -20.46
CA LYS A 303 4.41 8.75 -20.42
C LYS A 303 5.87 8.60 -20.83
N ALA A 304 6.56 7.55 -20.38
CA ALA A 304 7.93 7.24 -20.79
C ALA A 304 8.00 6.90 -22.30
N ARG A 305 7.05 6.11 -22.81
CA ARG A 305 6.92 5.76 -24.22
C ARG A 305 6.59 6.96 -25.08
N LYS A 306 5.62 7.80 -24.70
CA LYS A 306 5.30 9.06 -25.40
C LYS A 306 6.46 10.03 -25.42
N LYS A 307 7.19 10.16 -24.30
CA LYS A 307 8.39 11.01 -24.23
C LYS A 307 9.52 10.48 -25.11
N ALA A 308 9.75 9.16 -25.10
CA ALA A 308 10.73 8.52 -25.98
C ALA A 308 10.35 8.62 -27.48
N GLU A 309 9.06 8.50 -27.80
CA GLU A 309 8.54 8.64 -29.17
C GLU A 309 8.66 10.08 -29.69
N GLU A 310 8.39 11.08 -28.83
CA GLU A 310 8.58 12.49 -29.18
C GLU A 310 10.06 12.85 -29.40
N GLU A 311 10.97 12.36 -28.54
CA GLU A 311 12.42 12.53 -28.71
C GLU A 311 12.93 11.85 -29.98
N ALA A 312 12.45 10.63 -30.29
CA ALA A 312 12.79 9.94 -31.52
C ALA A 312 12.30 10.71 -32.76
N ARG A 313 11.06 11.24 -32.73
CA ARG A 313 10.50 12.02 -33.83
C ARG A 313 11.25 13.34 -34.06
N LYS A 314 11.70 14.01 -33.00
CA LYS A 314 12.53 15.22 -33.11
C LYS A 314 13.88 14.92 -33.74
N LYS A 315 14.56 13.84 -33.32
CA LYS A 315 15.84 13.42 -33.91
C LYS A 315 15.71 13.10 -35.40
N VAL A 316 14.67 12.35 -35.80
CA VAL A 316 14.42 12.04 -37.22
C VAL A 316 14.11 13.30 -38.03
N GLY A 317 13.34 14.24 -37.48
CA GLY A 317 13.04 15.52 -38.14
C GLY A 317 14.28 16.40 -38.35
N GLU A 318 15.18 16.47 -37.36
CA GLU A 318 16.44 17.21 -37.49
C GLU A 318 17.40 16.59 -38.50
N GLU A 319 17.51 15.26 -38.54
CA GLU A 319 18.34 14.57 -39.54
C GLU A 319 17.81 14.76 -40.97
N ALA A 320 16.49 14.69 -41.16
CA ALA A 320 15.87 14.94 -42.47
C ALA A 320 16.10 16.38 -42.95
N ARG A 321 16.00 17.36 -42.04
CA ARG A 321 16.25 18.77 -42.35
C ARG A 321 17.71 19.01 -42.74
N LYS A 322 18.67 18.42 -42.00
CA LYS A 322 20.11 18.52 -42.33
C LYS A 322 20.44 17.92 -43.70
N LYS A 323 19.86 16.75 -44.03
CA LYS A 323 20.05 16.13 -45.36
C LYS A 323 19.49 16.98 -46.49
N ALA A 324 18.29 17.54 -46.32
CA ALA A 324 17.68 18.41 -47.32
C ALA A 324 18.48 19.69 -47.57
N GLU A 325 19.04 20.28 -46.50
CA GLU A 325 19.88 21.47 -46.58
C GLU A 325 21.23 21.18 -47.28
N GLU A 326 21.84 20.03 -47.00
CA GLU A 326 23.07 19.59 -47.68
C GLU A 326 22.84 19.31 -49.17
N GLU A 327 21.73 18.67 -49.53
CA GLU A 327 21.39 18.38 -50.91
C GLU A 327 21.05 19.65 -51.71
N ALA A 328 20.36 20.61 -51.09
CA ALA A 328 20.12 21.92 -51.68
C ALA A 328 21.43 22.69 -51.92
N ARG A 329 22.37 22.63 -50.97
CA ARG A 329 23.69 23.24 -51.11
C ARG A 329 24.51 22.61 -52.25
N LYS A 330 24.49 21.27 -52.38
CA LYS A 330 25.16 20.56 -53.48
C LYS A 330 24.57 20.91 -54.85
N LYS A 331 23.24 21.04 -54.97
CA LYS A 331 22.59 21.46 -56.23
C LYS A 331 23.00 22.88 -56.65
N VAL A 332 23.05 23.81 -55.70
CA VAL A 332 23.52 25.18 -55.96
C VAL A 332 25.00 25.20 -56.38
N GLU A 333 25.84 24.39 -55.74
CA GLU A 333 27.27 24.29 -56.08
C GLU A 333 27.51 23.62 -57.46
N GLU A 334 26.69 22.63 -57.82
CA GLU A 334 26.76 21.98 -59.13
C GLU A 334 26.25 22.90 -60.27
N GLU A 335 25.19 23.67 -60.04
CA GLU A 335 24.71 24.69 -60.98
C GLU A 335 25.74 25.82 -61.16
N ALA A 336 26.44 26.21 -60.10
CA ALA A 336 27.51 27.21 -60.16
C ALA A 336 28.75 26.74 -60.94
N ARG A 337 28.99 25.43 -61.06
CA ARG A 337 30.09 24.85 -61.87
C ARG A 337 29.74 24.65 -63.35
N LYS A 338 28.46 24.72 -63.72
CA LYS A 338 27.98 24.57 -65.12
C LYS A 338 27.84 25.91 -65.85
N LYS A 339 28.05 27.04 -65.16
CA LYS A 339 28.29 28.37 -65.73
C LYS A 339 29.77 28.65 -65.76
#